data_AF-A0A8H4A1T5-F1
#
_entry.id   AF-A0A8H4A1T5-F1
#
_cell.length_a   1.000
_cell.length_b   1.000
_cell.length_c   1.000
_cell.angle_alpha   90.00
_cell.angle_beta   90.00
_cell.angle_gamma   90.00
#
_symmetry.space_group_name_H-M   'P 1'
#
loop_
_entity.id
_entity.type
_entity.pdbx_description
1 polymer ?
#
loop_
_entity_poly.entity_id
_entity_poly.type
_entity_poly.pdbx_seq_one_letter_code
_entity_poly.pdbx_strand_id
1 'polypeptide(L)' 'MSVLDPLFVSFTWGAGGSTAERTTEMCTTAQGLFGLETCMHLTCTNVVDEILEEALNEAKNLGIQNILALRGKQFFNI' A
#
# COMPACT_ATOMS: atom_id res chain seq x y z
N MET A 1 -5.27 -2.41 20.52
CA MET A 1 -5.95 -3.63 20.02
C MET A 1 -7.41 -3.27 19.70
N SER A 2 -7.87 -3.56 18.48
CA SER A 2 -9.23 -3.19 18.05
C SER A 2 -10.28 -4.14 18.64
N VAL A 3 -11.48 -3.63 18.91
CA VAL A 3 -12.57 -4.42 19.54
C VAL A 3 -13.06 -5.56 18.65
N LEU A 4 -12.94 -5.44 17.33
CA LEU A 4 -13.45 -6.42 16.37
C LEU A 4 -12.42 -7.48 15.93
N ASP A 5 -11.17 -7.36 16.38
CA ASP A 5 -10.06 -8.29 16.09
C ASP A 5 -9.98 -8.75 14.62
N PRO A 6 -9.83 -7.81 13.66
CA PRO A 6 -9.73 -8.18 12.25
C PRO A 6 -8.41 -8.92 11.98
N LEU A 7 -8.46 -9.91 11.09
CA LEU A 7 -7.27 -10.65 10.65
C LEU A 7 -6.22 -9.74 10.01
N PHE A 8 -6.67 -8.76 9.23
CA PHE A 8 -5.85 -7.68 8.67
C PHE A 8 -6.73 -6.50 8.29
N VAL A 9 -6.10 -5.35 8.05
CA VAL A 9 -6.72 -4.17 7.42
C VAL A 9 -6.01 -3.85 6.11
N SER A 10 -6.77 -3.41 5.11
CA SER A 10 -6.21 -3.07 3.79
C SER A 10 -6.20 -1.57 3.56
N PHE A 11 -5.12 -1.06 2.98
CA PHE A 11 -4.97 0.36 2.63
C PHE A 11 -4.91 0.56 1.12
N THR A 12 -5.77 1.43 0.61
CA THR A 12 -5.90 1.69 -0.82
C THR A 12 -4.76 2.56 -1.35
N TRP A 13 -4.28 2.21 -2.53
CA TRP A 13 -3.24 2.91 -3.27
C TRP A 13 -3.83 3.57 -4.52
N GLY A 14 -3.65 4.88 -4.64
CA GLY A 14 -4.16 5.68 -5.74
C GLY A 14 -3.49 5.36 -7.07
N ALA A 15 -4.26 5.41 -8.16
CA ALA A 15 -3.76 5.10 -9.49
C ALA A 15 -2.53 5.96 -9.85
N GLY A 16 -1.55 5.35 -10.52
CA GLY A 16 -0.32 6.04 -10.90
C GLY A 16 0.59 6.41 -9.73
N GLY A 17 0.42 5.82 -8.54
CA GLY A 17 1.29 6.14 -7.39
C GLY A 17 0.87 7.36 -6.59
N SER A 18 -0.30 7.96 -6.88
CA SER A 18 -0.66 9.28 -6.36
C SER A 18 -0.78 9.38 -4.84
N THR A 19 -0.89 8.26 -4.13
CA THR A 19 -0.99 8.22 -2.66
C THR A 19 0.03 7.29 -2.02
N ALA A 20 1.13 6.95 -2.71
CA ALA A 20 2.16 6.01 -2.24
C ALA A 20 2.58 6.29 -0.78
N GLU A 21 3.14 7.47 -0.53
CA GLU A 21 3.63 7.91 0.78
C GLU A 21 2.56 7.81 1.89
N ARG A 22 1.35 8.35 1.64
CA ARG A 22 0.24 8.28 2.60
C ARG A 22 -0.20 6.85 2.88
N THR A 23 -0.18 5.98 1.87
CA THR A 23 -0.56 4.57 2.01
C THR A 23 0.45 3.86 2.91
N THR A 24 1.74 4.10 2.69
CA THR A 24 2.83 3.57 3.52
C THR A 24 2.76 4.09 4.96
N GLU A 25 2.52 5.38 5.16
CA GLU A 25 2.34 6.01 6.49
C GLU A 25 1.15 5.38 7.25
N MET A 26 0.03 5.15 6.56
CA MET A 26 -1.13 4.50 7.19
C MET A 26 -0.85 3.06 7.58
N CYS A 27 -0.15 2.29 6.74
CA CYS A 27 0.23 0.92 7.05
C CYS A 27 1.14 0.87 8.29
N THR A 28 2.18 1.71 8.33
CA THR A 28 3.10 1.75 9.47
C THR A 28 2.43 2.21 10.75
N THR A 29 1.54 3.19 10.66
CA THR A 29 0.74 3.66 11.79
C THR A 29 -0.16 2.54 12.32
N ALA A 30 -0.83 1.79 11.44
CA ALA A 30 -1.68 0.66 11.81
C ALA A 30 -0.90 -0.47 12.51
N GLN A 31 0.29 -0.82 12.00
CA GLN A 31 1.15 -1.82 12.63
C GLN A 31 1.71 -1.33 13.97
N GLY A 32 2.28 -0.11 13.99
CA GLY A 32 3.02 0.41 15.14
C GLY A 32 2.14 0.86 16.31
N LEU A 33 1.06 1.60 16.03
CA LEU A 33 0.20 2.15 17.08
C LEU A 33 -0.92 1.20 17.48
N PHE A 34 -1.45 0.43 16.53
CA PHE A 34 -2.65 -0.38 16.76
C PHE A 34 -2.37 -1.88 16.82
N GLY A 35 -1.16 -2.32 16.43
CA GLY A 35 -0.78 -3.73 16.40
C GLY A 35 -1.57 -4.54 15.36
N LEU A 36 -2.02 -3.90 14.28
CA LEU A 36 -2.82 -4.53 13.24
C LEU A 36 -1.93 -5.06 12.13
N GLU A 37 -2.26 -6.25 11.63
CA GLU A 37 -1.69 -6.77 10.37
C GLU A 37 -2.20 -5.93 9.20
N THR A 38 -1.31 -5.55 8.28
CA THR A 38 -1.66 -4.67 7.16
C THR A 38 -1.46 -5.32 5.80
N CYS A 39 -2.34 -4.96 4.86
CA CYS A 39 -2.27 -5.32 3.46
C CYS A 39 -2.24 -4.05 2.61
N MET A 40 -1.09 -3.74 2.03
CA MET A 40 -0.91 -2.54 1.20
C MET A 40 -1.32 -2.84 -0.24
N HIS A 41 -2.23 -2.04 -0.79
CA HIS A 41 -2.51 -2.11 -2.23
C HIS A 41 -1.33 -1.54 -3.03
N LEU A 42 -1.10 -2.06 -4.23
CA LEU A 42 -0.10 -1.52 -5.15
C LEU A 42 -0.65 -1.58 -6.57
N THR A 43 -0.74 -0.44 -7.26
CA THR A 43 -1.20 -0.39 -8.67
C THR A 43 -0.03 -0.19 -9.63
N CYS A 44 0.04 -0.98 -10.70
CA CYS A 44 1.19 -0.96 -11.61
C CYS A 44 1.01 -0.10 -12.88
N THR A 45 -0.21 0.23 -13.32
CA THR A 45 -0.41 1.04 -14.53
C THR A 45 -0.05 2.50 -14.32
N ASN A 46 0.62 3.11 -15.30
CA ASN A 46 1.03 4.52 -15.31
C ASN A 46 2.00 4.89 -14.17
N VAL A 47 2.80 3.92 -13.73
CA VAL A 47 3.88 4.08 -12.76
C VAL A 47 5.16 3.63 -13.45
N VAL A 48 6.27 4.35 -13.26
CA VAL A 48 7.59 3.91 -13.75
C VAL A 48 8.15 2.84 -12.81
N ASP A 49 8.96 1.92 -13.33
CA ASP A 49 9.45 0.77 -12.58
C ASP A 49 10.21 1.17 -11.30
N GLU A 50 10.92 2.30 -11.33
CA GLU A 50 11.66 2.83 -10.18
C GLU A 50 10.76 3.15 -8.98
N ILE A 51 9.55 3.69 -9.22
CA ILE A 51 8.60 4.00 -8.15
C ILE A 51 8.06 2.71 -7.52
N LEU A 52 7.85 1.66 -8.32
CA LEU A 52 7.41 0.36 -7.81
C LEU A 52 8.51 -0.28 -6.97
N GLU A 53 9.76 -0.23 -7.43
CA GLU A 53 10.90 -0.76 -6.71
C GLU A 53 11.13 -0.01 -5.38
N GLU A 54 11.04 1.33 -5.39
CA GLU A 54 11.13 2.16 -4.19
C GLU A 54 10.02 1.80 -3.19
N ALA A 55 8.77 1.72 -3.65
CA ALA A 55 7.62 1.37 -2.81
C ALA A 55 7.74 -0.02 -2.17
N LEU A 56 8.20 -1.02 -2.94
CA LEU A 56 8.38 -2.39 -2.45
C LEU A 56 9.54 -2.49 -1.46
N ASN A 57 10.65 -1.80 -1.72
CA ASN A 57 11.79 -1.74 -0.81
C ASN A 57 11.42 -1.02 0.50
N GLU A 58 10.70 0.09 0.41
CA GLU A 58 10.19 0.83 1.56
C GLU A 58 9.24 -0.04 2.39
N ALA A 59 8.23 -0.66 1.76
CA ALA A 59 7.30 -1.56 2.43
C ALA A 59 8.02 -2.68 3.18
N LYS A 60 9.01 -3.31 2.53
CA LYS A 60 9.85 -4.35 3.15
C LYS A 60 10.64 -3.83 4.35
N ASN A 61 11.26 -2.66 4.25
CA ASN A 61 12.03 -2.05 5.34
C ASN A 61 11.15 -1.70 6.55
N LEU A 62 9.90 -1.35 6.29
CA LEU A 62 8.89 -1.01 7.30
C LEU A 62 8.13 -2.23 7.84
N GLY A 63 8.51 -3.43 7.40
CA GLY A 63 7.91 -4.69 7.87
C GLY A 63 6.51 -4.96 7.33
N ILE A 64 6.08 -4.28 6.27
CA ILE A 64 4.81 -4.57 5.59
C ILE A 64 5.03 -5.84 4.75
N GLN A 65 4.35 -6.93 5.13
CA GLN A 65 4.58 -8.25 4.51
C GLN A 65 3.49 -8.66 3.52
N ASN A 66 2.33 -7.99 3.52
CA ASN A 66 1.23 -8.32 2.62
C ASN A 66 1.02 -7.20 1.60
N ILE A 67 1.12 -7.55 0.32
CA ILE A 67 0.88 -6.64 -0.81
C ILE A 67 -0.25 -7.20 -1.67
N LEU A 68 -1.26 -6.37 -1.93
CA LEU A 68 -2.28 -6.65 -2.94
C LEU A 68 -1.87 -6.00 -4.27
N ALA A 69 -1.27 -6.80 -5.15
CA ALA A 69 -0.90 -6.37 -6.48
C ALA A 69 -2.14 -6.19 -7.37
N LEU A 70 -2.31 -4.99 -7.92
CA LEU A 70 -3.44 -4.61 -8.76
C LEU A 70 -2.93 -4.02 -10.07
N ARG A 71 -3.67 -4.24 -11.17
CA ARG A 71 -3.34 -3.57 -12.44
C ARG A 71 -3.41 -2.05 -12.29
N GLY A 72 -4.50 -1.53 -11.73
CA GLY A 72 -4.79 -0.09 -11.69
C GLY A 72 -5.67 0.40 -12.83
N LYS A 73 -6.00 1.69 -12.78
CA LYS A 73 -6.84 2.39 -13.76
C LYS A 73 -5.97 2.90 -14.92
N GLN A 74 -6.38 2.57 -16.15
CA GLN A 74 -5.81 3.17 -17.36
C GLN A 74 -6.39 4.58 -17.55
N PHE A 75 -5.54 5.56 -17.82
CA PHE A 75 -5.97 6.85 -18.33
C PHE A 75 -6.09 6.72 -19.84
N PHE A 76 -7.29 6.86 -20.38
CA PHE A 76 -7.49 6.99 -21.82
C PHE A 76 -7.54 8.48 -22.14
N ASN A 77 -6.63 8.95 -23.00
CA ASN A 77 -6.77 10.26 -23.64
C ASN A 77 -7.83 10.11 -24.74
N ILE A 78 -9.06 10.52 -24.43
CA ILE A 78 -10.15 10.72 -25.40
C ILE A 78 -10.29 12.21 -25.64
#